data_AF-A0A0N5CWS2-F1
#
_entry.id   AF-A0A0N5CWS2-F1
#
_cell.length_a   1.000
_cell.length_b   1.000
_cell.length_c   1.000
_cell.angle_alpha   90.00
_cell.angle_beta   90.00
_cell.angle_gamma   90.00
#
_symmetry.space_group_name_H-M   'P 1'
#
loop_
_entity.id
_entity.type
_entity.pdbx_description
1 polymer ?
#
loop_
_entity_poly.entity_id
_entity_poly.type
_entity_poly.pdbx_seq_one_letter_code
_entity_poly.pdbx_strand_id
1 'polypeptide(L)'
;MALIDGDSNNVEALADAAVSEEEDDSDRELQIAFEEGLLKTDRLNYVVDGKRPIINKKEELQLKTEELKKNLMWIETLDLTVKNEYVRERTINDDFEREILFYKQAEGAVKMAIPRLRKLGVKIFRPPDYYAEMVKSDNHMQKVRQRMAELEEDKKKQEAIRRIREEKKFAAKVQKEVMDRKQSEKKILLEAVKEHRKGMKSQLDFMLKNAKRLQETEEEEDFVSTGKKSEENRRGRKTKKFSRISRDKKFSFGGQKKRSKKNDKNSFEEFATPGNLAFRMKRHRVGGSSRKGHLKRKSK
;
A
#
# COMPACT_ATOMS: atom_id res chain seq x y z
N MET A 1 -27.20 -53.86 84.76
CA MET A 1 -26.49 -54.51 85.89
C MET A 1 -25.39 -53.56 86.34
N ALA A 2 -24.93 -53.67 87.59
CA ALA A 2 -24.05 -52.72 88.33
C ALA A 2 -22.81 -52.16 87.58
N LEU A 3 -22.08 -51.11 88.02
CA LEU A 3 -22.20 -49.91 88.91
C LEU A 3 -20.73 -49.39 89.09
N ILE A 4 -20.51 -48.25 89.75
CA ILE A 4 -19.25 -47.78 90.39
C ILE A 4 -18.28 -46.93 89.53
N ASP A 5 -18.20 -45.63 89.89
CA ASP A 5 -17.07 -44.70 89.70
C ASP A 5 -15.89 -45.12 90.60
N GLY A 6 -14.61 -44.94 90.31
CA GLY A 6 -13.92 -43.75 89.78
C GLY A 6 -12.85 -43.34 90.83
N ASP A 7 -11.81 -42.57 90.49
CA ASP A 7 -11.05 -41.82 91.52
C ASP A 7 -10.21 -40.66 90.95
N SER A 8 -9.61 -39.88 91.83
CA SER A 8 -9.15 -38.49 91.63
C SER A 8 -7.63 -38.29 91.56
N ASN A 9 -7.20 -37.17 90.95
CA ASN A 9 -5.83 -36.65 90.95
C ASN A 9 -5.76 -35.33 91.73
N ASN A 10 -4.65 -35.11 92.44
CA ASN A 10 -4.18 -33.85 93.05
C ASN A 10 -2.67 -34.05 93.36
N VAL A 11 -1.75 -33.07 93.39
CA VAL A 11 -1.82 -31.61 93.58
C VAL A 11 -0.71 -30.90 92.76
N GLU A 12 -0.79 -29.57 92.62
CA GLU A 12 0.21 -28.68 91.99
C GLU A 12 1.29 -28.14 92.96
N ALA A 13 2.15 -27.24 92.42
CA ALA A 13 2.92 -26.15 93.05
C ALA A 13 4.32 -26.49 93.63
N LEU A 14 5.39 -25.67 93.53
CA LEU A 14 5.77 -24.43 92.78
C LEU A 14 7.34 -24.29 92.88
N ALA A 15 8.13 -23.28 92.46
CA ALA A 15 7.98 -21.95 91.84
C ALA A 15 9.34 -21.49 91.20
N ASP A 16 9.41 -20.23 90.74
CA ASP A 16 10.60 -19.35 90.52
C ASP A 16 11.63 -19.68 89.40
N ALA A 17 12.21 -18.72 88.67
CA ALA A 17 12.09 -17.25 88.69
C ALA A 17 12.14 -16.63 87.27
N ALA A 18 11.67 -15.38 87.12
CA ALA A 18 11.40 -14.72 85.84
C ALA A 18 12.50 -13.75 85.34
N VAL A 19 12.45 -13.40 84.05
CA VAL A 19 12.66 -12.04 83.46
C VAL A 19 12.35 -12.06 81.95
N SER A 20 11.84 -10.92 81.43
CA SER A 20 11.52 -10.58 80.01
C SER A 20 10.50 -11.46 79.28
N GLU A 21 9.25 -10.95 79.16
CA GLU A 21 8.15 -11.53 78.37
C GLU A 21 7.29 -10.41 77.71
N GLU A 22 7.90 -9.45 76.99
CA GLU A 22 7.16 -8.47 76.14
C GLU A 22 7.67 -8.37 74.69
N GLU A 23 8.85 -8.88 74.35
CA GLU A 23 9.28 -9.02 72.94
C GLU A 23 8.73 -10.32 72.31
N ASP A 24 8.68 -11.42 73.09
CA ASP A 24 8.29 -12.76 72.63
C ASP A 24 6.90 -12.81 71.99
N ASP A 25 5.89 -12.11 72.53
CA ASP A 25 4.54 -12.11 71.96
C ASP A 25 4.52 -11.54 70.53
N SER A 26 5.39 -10.57 70.21
CA SER A 26 5.44 -9.97 68.87
C SER A 26 6.07 -10.89 67.83
N ASP A 27 7.16 -11.57 68.16
CA ASP A 27 7.78 -12.57 67.26
C ASP A 27 6.93 -13.85 67.19
N ARG A 28 6.21 -14.20 68.26
CA ARG A 28 5.23 -15.30 68.30
C ARG A 28 3.99 -15.01 67.45
N GLU A 29 3.47 -13.79 67.46
CA GLU A 29 2.42 -13.37 66.52
C GLU A 29 2.89 -13.45 65.07
N LEU A 30 4.14 -13.05 64.77
CA LEU A 30 4.73 -13.20 63.44
C LEU A 30 4.91 -14.67 63.03
N GLN A 31 5.36 -15.52 63.96
CA GLN A 31 5.49 -16.97 63.77
C GLN A 31 4.13 -17.61 63.45
N ILE A 32 3.07 -17.24 64.19
CA ILE A 32 1.70 -17.74 63.96
C ILE A 32 1.16 -17.22 62.61
N ALA A 33 1.28 -15.93 62.32
CA ALA A 33 0.83 -15.35 61.04
C ALA A 33 1.59 -15.89 59.82
N PHE A 34 2.79 -16.45 60.03
CA PHE A 34 3.57 -17.18 59.04
C PHE A 34 3.07 -18.62 58.87
N GLU A 35 2.81 -19.35 59.97
CA GLU A 35 2.26 -20.72 59.94
C GLU A 35 0.82 -20.75 59.38
N GLU A 36 0.00 -19.74 59.65
CA GLU A 36 -1.31 -19.53 59.03
C GLU A 36 -1.24 -19.04 57.56
N GLY A 37 -0.05 -18.69 57.06
CA GLY A 37 0.19 -18.31 55.67
C GLY A 37 -0.29 -16.90 55.28
N LEU A 38 -0.59 -16.03 56.26
CA LEU A 38 -0.91 -14.61 56.01
C LEU A 38 0.35 -13.85 55.52
N LEU A 39 1.52 -14.22 56.04
CA LEU A 39 2.83 -13.69 55.65
C LEU A 39 3.53 -14.62 54.66
N LYS A 40 4.03 -14.06 53.55
CA LYS A 40 4.83 -14.80 52.55
C LYS A 40 6.31 -14.79 52.90
N THR A 41 6.97 -15.94 52.75
CA THR A 41 8.42 -16.14 52.81
C THR A 41 9.19 -15.31 51.77
N ASP A 42 8.81 -15.44 50.50
CA ASP A 42 9.70 -15.15 49.38
C ASP A 42 9.70 -13.68 48.95
N ARG A 43 8.74 -12.88 49.45
CA ARG A 43 8.42 -11.54 48.92
C ARG A 43 7.82 -10.66 50.01
N LEU A 44 8.13 -9.36 49.94
CA LEU A 44 7.55 -8.33 50.80
C LEU A 44 6.01 -8.36 50.76
N ASN A 45 5.39 -8.40 51.93
CA ASN A 45 3.94 -8.44 52.09
C ASN A 45 3.35 -7.02 52.00
N TYR A 46 3.05 -6.58 50.78
CA TYR A 46 2.35 -5.31 50.54
C TYR A 46 0.83 -5.53 50.46
N VAL A 47 0.06 -4.63 51.07
CA VAL A 47 -1.40 -4.65 51.00
C VAL A 47 -1.83 -4.35 49.56
N VAL A 48 -2.52 -5.30 48.93
CA VAL A 48 -3.12 -5.14 47.61
C VAL A 48 -4.61 -4.88 47.80
N ASP A 49 -5.06 -3.67 47.45
CA ASP A 49 -6.49 -3.36 47.37
C ASP A 49 -7.18 -4.39 46.46
N GLY A 50 -8.12 -5.13 47.03
CA GLY A 50 -8.90 -6.12 46.30
C GLY A 50 -9.63 -5.48 45.12
N LYS A 51 -9.48 -6.06 43.92
CA LYS A 51 -10.20 -5.57 42.73
C LYS A 51 -11.71 -5.55 43.02
N ARG A 52 -12.30 -4.35 42.93
CA ARG A 52 -13.73 -4.12 43.20
C ARG A 52 -14.59 -5.13 42.41
N PRO A 53 -15.64 -5.72 43.02
CA PRO A 53 -16.48 -6.71 42.36
C PRO A 53 -17.17 -6.12 41.13
N ILE A 54 -17.37 -6.95 40.10
CA ILE A 54 -18.05 -6.54 38.86
C ILE A 54 -19.56 -6.49 39.11
N ILE A 55 -20.06 -5.31 39.48
CA ILE A 55 -21.48 -5.07 39.73
C ILE A 55 -22.25 -5.09 38.41
N ASN A 56 -23.13 -6.08 38.21
CA ASN A 56 -23.96 -6.22 37.00
C ASN A 56 -25.46 -6.15 37.35
N LYS A 57 -26.00 -4.93 37.41
CA LYS A 57 -27.41 -4.67 37.74
C LYS A 57 -28.34 -4.84 36.54
N LYS A 58 -28.63 -6.09 36.17
CA LYS A 58 -29.46 -6.41 34.99
C LYS A 58 -30.86 -5.79 35.04
N GLU A 59 -31.50 -5.81 36.21
CA GLU A 59 -32.88 -5.33 36.40
C GLU A 59 -32.99 -3.82 36.22
N GLU A 60 -32.10 -3.03 36.84
CA GLU A 60 -32.06 -1.56 36.64
C GLU A 60 -31.80 -1.19 35.18
N LEU A 61 -30.96 -1.95 34.47
CA LEU A 61 -30.71 -1.76 33.03
C LEU A 61 -31.93 -2.11 32.17
N GLN A 62 -32.70 -3.15 32.54
CA GLN A 62 -33.93 -3.52 31.83
C GLN A 62 -35.01 -2.45 32.02
N LEU A 63 -35.27 -2.02 33.25
CA LEU A 63 -36.21 -0.93 33.56
C LEU A 63 -35.86 0.36 32.81
N LYS A 64 -34.58 0.75 32.78
CA LYS A 64 -34.12 1.91 31.99
C LYS A 64 -34.19 1.71 30.48
N THR A 65 -34.07 0.47 29.99
CA THR A 65 -34.28 0.16 28.57
C THR A 65 -35.75 0.32 28.18
N GLU A 66 -36.68 -0.05 29.05
CA GLU A 66 -38.13 0.10 28.83
C GLU A 66 -38.56 1.58 28.90
N GLU A 67 -38.07 2.34 29.89
CA GLU A 67 -38.29 3.79 30.01
C GLU A 67 -37.86 4.58 28.76
N LEU A 68 -36.77 4.15 28.09
CA LEU A 68 -36.26 4.77 26.87
C LEU A 68 -36.91 4.24 25.57
N LYS A 69 -37.71 3.16 25.63
CA LYS A 69 -38.23 2.45 24.45
C LYS A 69 -39.45 3.14 23.84
N LYS A 70 -39.23 3.95 22.81
CA LYS A 70 -40.30 4.55 22.00
C LYS A 70 -40.86 3.54 21.00
N ASN A 71 -42.18 3.36 21.00
CA ASN A 71 -42.89 2.51 20.04
C ASN A 71 -43.20 3.29 18.75
N LEU A 72 -42.18 3.46 17.90
CA LEU A 72 -42.26 4.20 16.63
C LEU A 72 -42.44 3.25 15.44
N MET A 73 -42.87 3.78 14.29
CA MET A 73 -42.88 2.99 13.06
C MET A 73 -41.46 2.78 12.54
N TRP A 74 -41.16 1.60 11.99
CA TRP A 74 -39.81 1.27 11.49
C TRP A 74 -39.27 2.22 10.40
N ILE A 75 -40.15 2.96 9.72
CA ILE A 75 -39.77 4.01 8.76
C ILE A 75 -39.12 5.25 9.41
N GLU A 76 -39.38 5.47 10.70
CA GLU A 76 -38.87 6.59 11.50
C GLU A 76 -37.53 6.23 12.18
N THR A 77 -37.32 4.95 12.49
CA THR A 77 -36.09 4.43 13.12
C THR A 77 -35.05 3.97 12.09
N LEU A 78 -35.49 3.34 11.00
CA LEU A 78 -34.66 2.72 9.95
C LEU A 78 -33.60 1.72 10.45
N ASP A 79 -33.78 1.20 11.66
CA ASP A 79 -32.81 0.38 12.38
C ASP A 79 -32.79 -1.07 11.89
N LEU A 80 -31.60 -1.67 11.80
CA LEU A 80 -31.44 -3.05 11.32
C LEU A 80 -30.34 -3.78 12.08
N THR A 81 -30.75 -4.68 12.96
CA THR A 81 -29.86 -5.63 13.63
C THR A 81 -29.50 -6.78 12.69
N VAL A 82 -28.24 -6.85 12.28
CA VAL A 82 -27.66 -7.97 11.52
C VAL A 82 -26.68 -8.72 12.43
N LYS A 83 -26.90 -10.02 12.62
CA LYS A 83 -25.96 -10.90 13.33
C LYS A 83 -24.66 -11.02 12.55
N ASN A 84 -23.52 -10.96 13.25
CA ASN A 84 -22.20 -11.15 12.66
C ASN A 84 -21.54 -12.37 13.32
N GLU A 85 -21.67 -13.52 12.67
CA GLU A 85 -21.37 -14.85 13.24
C GLU A 85 -19.90 -15.27 13.07
N TYR A 86 -19.05 -14.38 12.55
CA TYR A 86 -17.68 -14.70 12.12
C TYR A 86 -16.57 -14.01 12.90
N VAL A 87 -16.90 -13.29 13.97
CA VAL A 87 -15.91 -12.65 14.86
C VAL A 87 -15.07 -13.74 15.56
N ARG A 88 -13.79 -13.78 15.24
CA ARG A 88 -12.78 -14.70 15.80
C ARG A 88 -11.61 -13.88 16.34
N GLU A 89 -10.85 -14.38 17.32
CA GLU A 89 -9.73 -13.64 17.91
C GLU A 89 -8.73 -13.08 16.88
N ARG A 90 -8.46 -13.82 15.80
CA ARG A 90 -7.63 -13.33 14.68
C ARG A 90 -8.14 -12.00 14.10
N THR A 91 -9.45 -11.85 13.95
CA THR A 91 -10.12 -10.64 13.41
C THR A 91 -10.10 -9.45 14.38
N ILE A 92 -9.64 -9.63 15.62
CA ILE A 92 -9.37 -8.53 16.56
C ILE A 92 -8.02 -7.86 16.22
N ASN A 93 -7.07 -8.62 15.67
CA ASN A 93 -5.71 -8.12 15.37
C ASN A 93 -5.49 -7.86 13.86
N ASP A 94 -6.19 -8.54 12.97
CA ASP A 94 -6.14 -8.30 11.52
C ASP A 94 -7.20 -7.26 11.09
N ASP A 95 -6.73 -6.07 10.70
CA ASP A 95 -7.57 -4.95 10.27
C ASP A 95 -8.25 -5.21 8.91
N PHE A 96 -7.62 -5.96 8.01
CA PHE A 96 -8.20 -6.30 6.71
C PHE A 96 -9.32 -7.34 6.85
N GLU A 97 -9.14 -8.36 7.67
CA GLU A 97 -10.23 -9.31 7.99
C GLU A 97 -11.40 -8.59 8.68
N ARG A 98 -11.12 -7.65 9.59
CA ARG A 98 -12.11 -6.84 10.30
C ARG A 98 -12.92 -5.92 9.39
N GLU A 99 -12.28 -5.12 8.54
CA GLU A 99 -12.97 -4.23 7.60
C GLU A 99 -13.87 -5.02 6.62
N ILE A 100 -13.44 -6.22 6.21
CA ILE A 100 -14.26 -7.13 5.40
C ILE A 100 -15.50 -7.62 6.17
N LEU A 101 -15.42 -7.84 7.49
CA LEU A 101 -16.57 -8.19 8.32
C LEU A 101 -17.54 -7.01 8.49
N PHE A 102 -17.04 -5.79 8.75
CA PHE A 102 -17.88 -4.60 8.84
C PHE A 102 -18.59 -4.30 7.51
N TYR A 103 -17.87 -4.40 6.39
CA TYR A 103 -18.44 -4.27 5.04
C TYR A 103 -19.57 -5.28 4.81
N LYS A 104 -19.36 -6.57 5.12
CA LYS A 104 -20.38 -7.62 4.95
C LYS A 104 -21.61 -7.40 5.84
N GLN A 105 -21.42 -6.93 7.07
CA GLN A 105 -22.52 -6.63 7.99
C GLN A 105 -23.37 -5.45 7.48
N ALA A 106 -22.73 -4.39 6.98
CA ALA A 106 -23.41 -3.27 6.32
C ALA A 106 -24.12 -3.69 5.02
N GLU A 107 -23.48 -4.51 4.19
CA GLU A 107 -24.07 -5.05 2.96
C GLU A 107 -25.32 -5.91 3.26
N GLY A 108 -25.25 -6.76 4.30
CA GLY A 108 -26.39 -7.53 4.80
C GLY A 108 -27.55 -6.65 5.27
N ALA A 109 -27.26 -5.58 6.00
CA ALA A 109 -28.26 -4.61 6.44
C ALA A 109 -28.94 -3.93 5.24
N VAL A 110 -28.17 -3.47 4.25
CA VAL A 110 -28.71 -2.86 3.01
C VAL A 110 -29.58 -3.86 2.23
N LYS A 111 -29.16 -5.13 2.13
CA LYS A 111 -29.96 -6.21 1.52
C LYS A 111 -31.29 -6.45 2.24
N MET A 112 -31.35 -6.28 3.56
CA MET A 112 -32.59 -6.35 4.36
C MET A 112 -33.44 -5.06 4.27
N ALA A 113 -32.81 -3.89 4.17
CA ALA A 113 -33.48 -2.59 4.09
C ALA A 113 -34.26 -2.42 2.77
N ILE A 114 -33.63 -2.72 1.64
CA ILE A 114 -34.16 -2.41 0.30
C ILE A 114 -35.55 -3.05 0.07
N PRO A 115 -35.79 -4.35 0.35
CA PRO A 115 -37.11 -4.95 0.20
C PRO A 115 -38.18 -4.34 1.11
N ARG A 116 -37.83 -3.98 2.35
CA ARG A 116 -38.76 -3.33 3.30
C ARG A 116 -39.16 -1.93 2.80
N LEU A 117 -38.19 -1.12 2.40
CA LEU A 117 -38.42 0.23 1.87
C LEU A 117 -39.23 0.21 0.56
N ARG A 118 -39.01 -0.76 -0.33
CA ARG A 118 -39.83 -0.95 -1.53
C ARG A 118 -41.30 -1.29 -1.20
N LYS A 119 -41.55 -2.15 -0.19
CA LYS A 119 -42.92 -2.45 0.27
C LYS A 119 -43.65 -1.21 0.83
N LEU A 120 -42.90 -0.25 1.38
CA LEU A 120 -43.42 1.03 1.86
C LEU A 120 -43.51 2.12 0.77
N GLY A 121 -43.22 1.80 -0.49
CA GLY A 121 -43.28 2.75 -1.62
C GLY A 121 -42.17 3.82 -1.63
N VAL A 122 -41.15 3.70 -0.78
CA VAL A 122 -40.11 4.72 -0.59
C VAL A 122 -39.12 4.74 -1.76
N LYS A 123 -38.76 5.94 -2.24
CA LYS A 123 -37.73 6.14 -3.27
C LYS A 123 -36.33 5.97 -2.65
N ILE A 124 -35.65 4.87 -2.97
CA ILE A 124 -34.37 4.49 -2.33
C ILE A 124 -33.15 5.09 -3.05
N PHE A 125 -33.17 5.15 -4.37
CA PHE A 125 -32.00 5.58 -5.17
C PHE A 125 -32.04 7.08 -5.44
N ARG A 126 -30.93 7.78 -5.16
CA ARG A 126 -30.72 9.17 -5.55
C ARG A 126 -30.62 9.26 -7.09
N PRO A 127 -31.46 10.06 -7.78
CA PRO A 127 -31.29 10.32 -9.22
C PRO A 127 -29.98 11.07 -9.50
N PRO A 128 -29.31 10.84 -10.65
CA PRO A 128 -28.06 11.53 -10.98
C PRO A 128 -28.24 13.04 -11.15
N ASP A 129 -29.45 13.47 -11.56
CA ASP A 129 -29.85 14.86 -11.76
C ASP A 129 -30.34 15.55 -10.47
N TYR A 130 -30.36 14.85 -9.33
CA TYR A 130 -30.80 15.43 -8.05
C TYR A 130 -29.64 16.14 -7.34
N TYR A 131 -29.42 17.41 -7.69
CA TYR A 131 -28.42 18.28 -7.09
C TYR A 131 -28.88 18.78 -5.70
N ALA A 132 -28.29 18.22 -4.65
CA ALA A 132 -28.42 18.64 -3.26
C ALA A 132 -27.04 18.63 -2.59
N GLU A 133 -26.91 19.27 -1.44
CA GLU A 133 -25.65 19.30 -0.69
C GLU A 133 -25.22 17.89 -0.26
N MET A 134 -23.91 17.63 -0.31
CA MET A 134 -23.29 16.34 -0.01
C MET A 134 -22.23 16.50 1.06
N VAL A 135 -22.10 15.49 1.93
CA VAL A 135 -21.14 15.43 3.07
C VAL A 135 -19.69 15.74 2.67
N LYS A 136 -19.32 15.60 1.39
CA LYS A 136 -18.04 16.04 0.83
C LYS A 136 -18.30 16.86 -0.43
N SER A 137 -17.67 18.04 -0.51
CA SER A 137 -17.78 18.94 -1.67
C SER A 137 -17.11 18.36 -2.92
N ASP A 138 -17.59 18.74 -4.10
CA ASP A 138 -17.01 18.28 -5.37
C ASP A 138 -15.54 18.66 -5.53
N ASN A 139 -15.11 19.82 -5.01
CA ASN A 139 -13.71 20.24 -4.98
C ASN A 139 -12.81 19.28 -4.17
N HIS A 140 -13.35 18.61 -3.14
CA HIS A 140 -12.64 17.53 -2.44
C HIS A 140 -12.68 16.24 -3.29
N MET A 141 -13.84 15.87 -3.82
CA MET A 141 -13.99 14.65 -4.62
C MET A 141 -13.25 14.68 -5.98
N GLN A 142 -12.93 15.86 -6.52
CA GLN A 142 -12.04 16.03 -7.66
C GLN A 142 -10.59 15.71 -7.29
N LYS A 143 -10.10 16.19 -6.13
CA LYS A 143 -8.75 15.87 -5.63
C LYS A 143 -8.58 14.37 -5.36
N VAL A 144 -9.61 13.72 -4.79
CA VAL A 144 -9.63 12.26 -4.61
C VAL A 144 -9.57 11.54 -5.96
N ARG A 145 -10.41 11.93 -6.94
CA ARG A 145 -10.40 11.34 -8.30
C ARG A 145 -9.07 11.53 -9.02
N GLN A 146 -8.44 12.70 -8.91
CA GLN A 146 -7.09 12.94 -9.44
C GLN A 146 -6.06 11.99 -8.84
N ARG A 147 -6.01 11.88 -7.50
CA ARG A 147 -5.05 11.01 -6.81
C ARG A 147 -5.25 9.52 -7.14
N MET A 148 -6.49 9.07 -7.36
CA MET A 148 -6.76 7.71 -7.84
C MET A 148 -6.23 7.47 -9.25
N ALA A 149 -6.37 8.44 -10.16
CA ALA A 149 -5.83 8.35 -11.51
C ALA A 149 -4.28 8.36 -11.51
N GLU A 150 -3.66 9.19 -10.67
CA GLU A 150 -2.19 9.22 -10.48
C GLU A 150 -1.66 7.86 -10.00
N LEU A 151 -2.32 7.23 -9.03
CA LEU A 151 -1.96 5.89 -8.54
C LEU A 151 -2.14 4.80 -9.61
N GLU A 152 -3.21 4.87 -10.42
CA GLU A 152 -3.45 3.91 -11.51
C GLU A 152 -2.42 4.07 -12.63
N GLU A 153 -2.08 5.30 -13.00
CA GLU A 153 -1.00 5.61 -13.92
C GLU A 153 0.34 5.09 -13.42
N ASP A 154 0.69 5.32 -12.15
CA ASP A 154 1.99 4.91 -11.61
C ASP A 154 2.13 3.39 -11.51
N LYS A 155 1.03 2.68 -11.22
CA LYS A 155 0.98 1.22 -11.36
C LYS A 155 1.24 0.78 -12.82
N LYS A 156 0.56 1.39 -13.80
CA LYS A 156 0.79 1.10 -15.24
C LYS A 156 2.22 1.41 -15.68
N LYS A 157 2.83 2.50 -15.18
CA LYS A 157 4.24 2.85 -15.43
C LYS A 157 5.18 1.78 -14.86
N GLN A 158 4.95 1.31 -13.64
CA GLN A 158 5.73 0.23 -13.02
C GLN A 158 5.62 -1.09 -13.79
N GLU A 159 4.42 -1.48 -14.21
CA GLU A 159 4.19 -2.69 -15.03
C GLU A 159 4.87 -2.58 -16.41
N ALA A 160 4.79 -1.42 -17.07
CA ALA A 160 5.49 -1.18 -18.34
C ALA A 160 7.02 -1.22 -18.17
N ILE A 161 7.56 -0.60 -17.11
CA ILE A 161 8.99 -0.67 -16.77
C ILE A 161 9.43 -2.11 -16.50
N ARG A 162 8.58 -2.94 -15.87
CA ARG A 162 8.85 -4.37 -15.66
C ARG A 162 8.93 -5.12 -17.00
N ARG A 163 7.94 -4.97 -17.89
CA ARG A 163 7.96 -5.60 -19.23
C ARG A 163 9.20 -5.22 -20.03
N ILE A 164 9.53 -3.92 -20.09
CA ILE A 164 10.73 -3.40 -20.77
C ILE A 164 12.04 -3.97 -20.18
N ARG A 165 12.09 -4.30 -18.89
CA ARG A 165 13.25 -4.97 -18.26
C ARG A 165 13.31 -6.46 -18.64
N GLU A 166 12.17 -7.13 -18.72
CA GLU A 166 12.06 -8.56 -19.09
C GLU A 166 12.39 -8.76 -20.58
N GLU A 167 11.83 -7.92 -21.47
CA GLU A 167 12.17 -7.83 -22.90
C GLU A 167 13.68 -7.62 -23.12
N LYS A 168 14.30 -6.68 -22.41
CA LYS A 168 15.75 -6.41 -22.53
C LYS A 168 16.62 -7.58 -22.06
N LYS A 169 16.21 -8.30 -21.01
CA LYS A 169 16.88 -9.54 -20.58
C LYS A 169 16.77 -10.64 -21.64
N PHE A 170 15.59 -10.82 -22.24
CA PHE A 170 15.38 -11.79 -23.30
C PHE A 170 16.19 -11.45 -24.56
N ALA A 171 16.15 -10.19 -25.02
CA ALA A 171 16.93 -9.73 -26.16
C ALA A 171 18.44 -9.93 -25.95
N ALA A 172 18.97 -9.65 -24.75
CA ALA A 172 20.37 -9.91 -24.43
C ALA A 172 20.72 -11.42 -24.44
N LYS A 173 19.82 -12.29 -23.95
CA LYS A 173 20.00 -13.75 -24.03
C LYS A 173 20.01 -14.21 -25.49
N VAL A 174 19.03 -13.81 -26.29
CA VAL A 174 18.92 -14.17 -27.72
C VAL A 174 20.14 -13.68 -28.51
N GLN A 175 20.62 -12.46 -28.26
CA GLN A 175 21.85 -11.95 -28.89
C GLN A 175 23.08 -12.80 -28.55
N LYS A 176 23.22 -13.26 -27.30
CA LYS A 176 24.29 -14.18 -26.92
C LYS A 176 24.12 -15.53 -27.62
N GLU A 177 22.92 -16.12 -27.56
CA GLU A 177 22.61 -17.44 -28.11
C GLU A 177 22.85 -17.50 -29.63
N VAL A 178 22.47 -16.45 -30.38
CA VAL A 178 22.76 -16.30 -31.80
C VAL A 178 24.26 -16.16 -32.09
N MET A 179 25.02 -15.48 -31.22
CA MET A 179 26.48 -15.35 -31.37
C MET A 179 27.23 -16.64 -31.02
N ASP A 180 26.80 -17.36 -29.98
CA ASP A 180 27.35 -18.66 -29.59
C ASP A 180 27.05 -19.71 -30.69
N ARG A 181 25.84 -19.70 -31.26
CA ARG A 181 25.44 -20.53 -32.41
C ARG A 181 26.26 -20.23 -33.67
N LYS A 182 26.42 -18.96 -34.04
CA LYS A 182 27.28 -18.57 -35.18
C LYS A 182 28.75 -18.98 -34.98
N GLN A 183 29.22 -19.04 -33.72
CA GLN A 183 30.55 -19.55 -33.41
C GLN A 183 30.66 -21.07 -33.49
N SER A 184 29.64 -21.83 -33.07
CA SER A 184 29.65 -23.30 -33.21
C SER A 184 29.52 -23.71 -34.68
N GLU A 185 28.59 -23.11 -35.43
CA GLU A 185 28.45 -23.31 -36.88
C GLU A 185 29.77 -23.03 -37.63
N LYS A 186 30.45 -21.92 -37.29
CA LYS A 186 31.77 -21.60 -37.86
C LYS A 186 32.86 -22.57 -37.44
N LYS A 187 32.84 -23.12 -36.21
CA LYS A 187 33.81 -24.15 -35.77
C LYS A 187 33.61 -25.45 -36.55
N ILE A 188 32.38 -25.93 -36.66
CA ILE A 188 32.02 -27.15 -37.42
C ILE A 188 32.44 -27.00 -38.89
N LEU A 189 32.18 -25.85 -39.52
CA LEU A 189 32.60 -25.58 -40.89
C LEU A 189 34.14 -25.56 -41.03
N LEU A 190 34.87 -24.95 -40.09
CA LEU A 190 36.34 -24.95 -40.09
C LEU A 190 36.94 -26.34 -39.83
N GLU A 191 36.21 -27.21 -39.15
CA GLU A 191 36.59 -28.61 -38.92
C GLU A 191 36.41 -29.44 -40.20
N ALA A 192 35.21 -29.40 -40.81
CA ALA A 192 34.95 -30.05 -42.10
C ALA A 192 35.90 -29.59 -43.22
N VAL A 193 36.29 -28.30 -43.25
CA VAL A 193 37.31 -27.78 -44.19
C VAL A 193 38.71 -28.35 -43.91
N LYS A 194 39.09 -28.57 -42.63
CA LYS A 194 40.35 -29.24 -42.27
C LYS A 194 40.34 -30.71 -42.65
N GLU A 195 39.21 -31.41 -42.46
CA GLU A 195 39.03 -32.82 -42.83
C GLU A 195 39.09 -33.02 -44.35
N HIS A 196 38.40 -32.17 -45.12
CA HIS A 196 38.51 -32.15 -46.57
C HIS A 196 39.95 -31.86 -47.03
N ARG A 197 40.66 -30.93 -46.39
CA ARG A 197 42.09 -30.67 -46.68
C ARG A 197 43.00 -31.85 -46.32
N LYS A 198 42.59 -32.76 -45.42
CA LYS A 198 43.27 -34.03 -45.13
C LYS A 198 42.85 -35.18 -46.07
N GLY A 199 41.93 -34.95 -47.02
CA GLY A 199 41.48 -35.92 -48.03
C GLY A 199 40.10 -36.53 -47.80
N MET A 200 39.47 -36.30 -46.63
CA MET A 200 38.12 -36.82 -46.32
C MET A 200 37.04 -35.93 -46.96
N LYS A 201 36.67 -36.20 -48.21
CA LYS A 201 35.82 -35.29 -49.00
C LYS A 201 34.32 -35.27 -48.65
N SER A 202 33.77 -36.38 -48.16
CA SER A 202 32.30 -36.61 -48.10
C SER A 202 31.52 -35.60 -47.25
N GLN A 203 32.06 -35.21 -46.10
CA GLN A 203 31.35 -34.42 -45.10
C GLN A 203 31.18 -32.93 -45.52
N LEU A 204 32.19 -32.36 -46.17
CA LEU A 204 32.17 -30.95 -46.58
C LEU A 204 31.20 -30.70 -47.76
N ASP A 205 31.20 -31.58 -48.76
CA ASP A 205 30.33 -31.45 -49.95
C ASP A 205 28.84 -31.55 -49.59
N PHE A 206 28.48 -32.34 -48.58
CA PHE A 206 27.10 -32.45 -48.09
C PHE A 206 26.62 -31.14 -47.44
N MET A 207 27.47 -30.52 -46.60
CA MET A 207 27.16 -29.23 -45.97
C MET A 207 27.01 -28.11 -47.02
N LEU A 208 27.89 -28.06 -48.02
CA LEU A 208 27.83 -27.06 -49.10
C LEU A 208 26.63 -27.24 -50.03
N LYS A 209 26.20 -28.48 -50.33
CA LYS A 209 24.97 -28.73 -51.09
C LYS A 209 23.71 -28.29 -50.33
N ASN A 210 23.65 -28.51 -49.01
CA ASN A 210 22.51 -28.06 -48.21
C ASN A 210 22.48 -26.53 -48.06
N ALA A 211 23.64 -25.88 -47.91
CA ALA A 211 23.71 -24.42 -47.86
C ALA A 211 23.20 -23.76 -49.15
N LYS A 212 23.57 -24.28 -50.33
CA LYS A 212 23.06 -23.79 -51.61
C LYS A 212 21.54 -23.90 -51.72
N ARG A 213 20.95 -25.01 -51.31
CA ARG A 213 19.49 -25.24 -51.34
C ARG A 213 18.69 -24.26 -50.48
N LEU A 214 19.22 -23.83 -49.33
CA LEU A 214 18.58 -22.75 -48.56
C LEU A 214 18.70 -21.40 -49.27
N GLN A 215 19.85 -21.11 -49.87
CA GLN A 215 20.05 -19.83 -50.56
C GLN A 215 19.18 -19.71 -51.82
N GLU A 216 19.03 -20.81 -52.58
CA GLU A 216 18.12 -20.91 -53.73
C GLU A 216 16.64 -20.70 -53.33
N THR A 217 16.23 -21.05 -52.09
CA THR A 217 14.85 -20.84 -51.60
C THR A 217 14.61 -19.47 -50.98
N GLU A 218 15.62 -18.83 -50.38
CA GLU A 218 15.51 -17.43 -49.90
C GLU A 218 15.43 -16.42 -51.06
N GLU A 219 15.98 -16.75 -52.25
CA GLU A 219 15.90 -15.89 -53.44
C GLU A 219 14.56 -16.00 -54.21
N GLU A 220 13.70 -16.99 -53.92
CA GLU A 220 12.39 -17.16 -54.57
C GLU A 220 11.21 -16.46 -53.88
N GLU A 221 11.23 -16.24 -52.55
CA GLU A 221 10.09 -15.62 -51.84
C GLU A 221 9.95 -14.10 -52.04
N ASP A 222 11.01 -13.40 -52.47
CA ASP A 222 11.02 -11.93 -52.64
C ASP A 222 10.24 -11.43 -53.88
N PHE A 223 9.61 -12.34 -54.66
CA PHE A 223 8.97 -12.02 -55.95
C PHE A 223 7.44 -11.79 -55.92
N VAL A 224 6.75 -11.83 -54.77
CA VAL A 224 5.27 -11.70 -54.72
C VAL A 224 4.75 -10.57 -53.82
N SER A 225 4.76 -9.33 -54.34
CA SER A 225 3.56 -8.46 -54.29
C SER A 225 3.62 -7.32 -55.30
N THR A 226 2.53 -7.12 -56.06
CA THR A 226 2.45 -6.09 -57.11
C THR A 226 1.81 -4.79 -56.59
N GLY A 227 2.48 -3.66 -56.76
CA GLY A 227 2.04 -2.36 -56.21
C GLY A 227 2.43 -1.16 -57.07
N LYS A 228 1.85 -1.02 -58.28
CA LYS A 228 2.09 0.14 -59.17
C LYS A 228 1.68 1.47 -58.51
N LYS A 229 2.62 2.43 -58.41
CA LYS A 229 2.35 3.88 -58.59
C LYS A 229 3.62 4.74 -58.73
N SER A 230 3.61 5.59 -59.76
CA SER A 230 4.42 6.82 -59.96
C SER A 230 5.93 6.75 -59.64
N GLU A 231 6.75 6.46 -60.66
CA GLU A 231 8.20 6.70 -60.62
C GLU A 231 8.53 8.16 -61.01
N GLU A 232 8.32 9.09 -60.08
CA GLU A 232 8.82 10.47 -60.23
C GLU A 232 9.29 11.04 -58.88
N ASN A 233 10.56 10.78 -58.50
CA ASN A 233 11.48 11.73 -57.82
C ASN A 233 12.84 11.08 -57.43
N ARG A 234 13.51 10.39 -58.37
CA ARG A 234 14.90 9.92 -58.18
C ARG A 234 15.93 11.03 -58.46
N ARG A 235 15.85 12.16 -57.73
CA ARG A 235 16.93 13.17 -57.62
C ARG A 235 17.57 13.08 -56.23
N GLY A 236 18.90 12.97 -56.20
CA GLY A 236 19.65 12.47 -55.03
C GLY A 236 19.37 13.22 -53.72
N ARG A 237 18.89 12.49 -52.72
CA ARG A 237 18.61 12.97 -51.36
C ARG A 237 19.91 13.27 -50.59
N LYS A 238 20.62 14.33 -50.99
CA LYS A 238 21.79 14.87 -50.27
C LYS A 238 21.45 14.97 -48.78
N THR A 239 22.31 14.40 -47.94
CA THR A 239 22.13 14.38 -46.49
C THR A 239 22.08 15.80 -45.95
N LYS A 240 20.87 16.31 -45.67
CA LYS A 240 20.66 17.64 -45.09
C LYS A 240 21.34 17.69 -43.72
N LYS A 241 22.56 18.23 -43.69
CA LYS A 241 23.31 18.54 -42.47
C LYS A 241 22.35 19.26 -41.51
N PHE A 242 22.19 18.73 -40.30
CA PHE A 242 21.40 19.35 -39.23
C PHE A 242 21.67 20.85 -39.16
N SER A 243 20.65 21.67 -38.86
CA SER A 243 20.86 23.11 -38.66
C SER A 243 21.85 23.37 -37.51
N ARG A 244 22.46 24.56 -37.43
CA ARG A 244 23.29 24.95 -36.27
C ARG A 244 22.49 24.77 -34.98
N ILE A 245 21.29 25.37 -34.91
CA ILE A 245 20.32 25.24 -33.80
C ILE A 245 20.09 23.77 -33.37
N SER A 246 20.01 22.83 -34.32
CA SER A 246 19.84 21.39 -34.04
C SER A 246 21.11 20.69 -33.55
N ARG A 247 22.31 21.15 -33.95
CA ARG A 247 23.57 20.70 -33.32
C ARG A 247 23.74 21.32 -31.95
N ASP A 248 23.43 22.61 -31.81
CA ASP A 248 23.58 23.35 -30.57
C ASP A 248 22.70 22.71 -29.49
N LYS A 249 21.43 22.40 -29.78
CA LYS A 249 20.56 21.63 -28.87
C LYS A 249 21.04 20.20 -28.55
N LYS A 250 21.95 19.61 -29.33
CA LYS A 250 22.50 18.26 -29.10
C LYS A 250 23.90 18.27 -28.46
N PHE A 251 24.66 19.36 -28.56
CA PHE A 251 26.08 19.43 -28.19
C PHE A 251 26.49 20.68 -27.36
N SER A 252 25.58 21.59 -27.02
CA SER A 252 25.91 22.82 -26.28
C SER A 252 26.19 22.60 -24.79
N PHE A 253 27.40 22.15 -24.49
CA PHE A 253 28.06 22.38 -23.19
C PHE A 253 29.42 23.11 -23.32
N GLY A 254 29.68 23.73 -24.47
CA GLY A 254 30.91 24.48 -24.80
C GLY A 254 30.91 25.98 -24.49
N GLY A 255 29.95 26.49 -23.71
CA GLY A 255 29.94 27.91 -23.27
C GLY A 255 30.88 28.19 -22.08
N GLN A 256 31.28 29.44 -21.88
CA GLN A 256 32.19 29.83 -20.79
C GLN A 256 31.62 29.55 -19.38
N LYS A 257 32.00 28.44 -18.77
CA LYS A 257 31.67 28.08 -17.37
C LYS A 257 32.36 28.95 -16.29
N LYS A 258 33.05 30.04 -16.67
CA LYS A 258 33.87 30.87 -15.75
C LYS A 258 33.09 31.83 -14.84
N ARG A 259 31.77 31.97 -14.99
CA ARG A 259 30.93 32.80 -14.09
C ARG A 259 29.64 32.15 -13.58
N SER A 260 29.26 30.95 -14.04
CA SER A 260 28.05 30.23 -13.62
C SER A 260 28.12 29.58 -12.21
N LYS A 261 28.99 30.11 -11.34
CA LYS A 261 29.18 29.76 -9.93
C LYS A 261 29.40 31.01 -9.06
N LYS A 262 29.04 32.20 -9.56
CA LYS A 262 28.95 33.41 -8.73
C LYS A 262 27.53 33.54 -8.19
N ASN A 263 27.43 33.99 -6.94
CA ASN A 263 26.16 34.34 -6.34
C ASN A 263 25.76 35.74 -6.84
N ASP A 264 24.69 35.81 -7.63
CA ASP A 264 24.04 37.08 -7.96
C ASP A 264 23.15 37.53 -6.77
N LYS A 265 22.84 38.82 -6.67
CA LYS A 265 22.13 39.39 -5.50
C LYS A 265 20.85 38.62 -5.11
N ASN A 266 20.13 38.11 -6.11
CA ASN A 266 18.88 37.36 -5.95
C ASN A 266 19.06 36.01 -5.23
N SER A 267 20.26 35.42 -5.19
CA SER A 267 20.50 34.13 -4.52
C SER A 267 20.78 34.26 -3.02
N PHE A 268 20.75 35.48 -2.46
CA PHE A 268 20.88 35.73 -1.02
C PHE A 268 19.52 35.69 -0.31
N GLU A 269 18.44 36.10 -0.99
CA GLU A 269 17.09 36.21 -0.41
C GLU A 269 16.32 34.86 -0.40
N GLU A 270 16.71 33.89 -1.25
CA GLU A 270 15.97 32.63 -1.44
C GLU A 270 16.06 31.64 -0.26
N PHE A 271 16.99 31.85 0.69
CA PHE A 271 17.14 30.99 1.87
C PHE A 271 16.18 31.30 3.03
N ALA A 272 15.44 32.42 2.96
CA ALA A 272 14.65 32.94 4.09
C ALA A 272 13.20 32.42 4.17
N THR A 273 12.71 31.59 3.23
CA THR A 273 11.32 31.09 3.30
C THR A 273 11.12 29.73 2.58
N PRO A 274 10.95 28.62 3.32
CA PRO A 274 10.68 27.31 2.72
C PRO A 274 9.22 27.19 2.24
N GLY A 275 8.96 27.50 0.97
CA GLY A 275 7.61 27.27 0.38
C GLY A 275 7.38 27.60 -1.10
N ASN A 276 8.12 28.54 -1.70
CA ASN A 276 7.71 29.16 -2.97
C ASN A 276 8.26 28.54 -4.28
N LEU A 277 8.70 27.29 -4.28
CA LEU A 277 9.29 26.63 -5.47
C LEU A 277 8.30 26.44 -6.64
N ALA A 278 6.99 26.56 -6.41
CA ALA A 278 5.95 26.23 -7.38
C ALA A 278 5.73 27.28 -8.51
N PHE A 279 6.13 28.55 -8.32
CA PHE A 279 5.60 29.64 -9.16
C PHE A 279 6.40 29.97 -10.44
N ARG A 280 7.56 29.34 -10.68
CA ARG A 280 8.50 29.72 -11.74
C ARG A 280 8.24 29.09 -13.13
N MET A 281 7.16 28.32 -13.29
CA MET A 281 6.85 27.55 -14.51
C MET A 281 5.75 28.19 -15.43
N LYS A 282 5.41 29.48 -15.29
CA LYS A 282 4.38 30.08 -16.18
C LYS A 282 4.49 31.59 -16.48
N ARG A 283 5.51 32.01 -17.25
CA ARG A 283 5.52 33.38 -17.81
C ARG A 283 6.26 33.60 -19.15
N HIS A 284 5.74 33.00 -20.22
CA HIS A 284 5.94 33.48 -21.60
C HIS A 284 4.61 33.61 -22.34
N ARG A 285 3.95 34.77 -22.19
CA ARG A 285 2.98 35.32 -23.15
C ARG A 285 3.14 36.84 -23.19
N VAL A 286 3.32 37.37 -24.39
CA VAL A 286 3.38 38.81 -24.70
C VAL A 286 2.37 39.05 -25.82
N GLY A 287 1.64 40.16 -25.75
CA GLY A 287 0.59 40.53 -26.72
C GLY A 287 -0.80 40.59 -26.08
N GLY A 288 -1.41 41.78 -26.09
CA GLY A 288 -2.72 42.05 -25.49
C GLY A 288 -2.73 43.29 -24.60
N SER A 289 -2.76 44.48 -25.20
CA SER A 289 -2.90 45.76 -24.49
C SER A 289 -4.13 46.50 -24.99
N SER A 290 -5.22 46.45 -24.23
CA SER A 290 -6.36 47.36 -24.39
C SER A 290 -6.24 48.48 -23.36
N ARG A 291 -6.09 49.73 -23.83
CA ARG A 291 -6.12 50.91 -22.94
C ARG A 291 -7.56 51.35 -22.70
N LYS A 292 -7.86 51.70 -21.44
CA LYS A 292 -9.21 52.12 -21.01
C LYS A 292 -9.61 53.46 -21.65
N GLY A 293 -10.89 53.58 -21.98
CA GLY A 293 -11.50 54.86 -22.40
C GLY A 293 -11.54 55.89 -21.26
N HIS A 294 -11.66 57.16 -21.64
CA HIS A 294 -11.52 58.31 -20.75
C HIS A 294 -12.87 59.05 -20.65
N LEU A 295 -13.50 59.07 -19.47
CA LEU A 295 -14.79 59.73 -19.23
C LEU A 295 -14.61 61.09 -18.54
N LYS A 296 -14.78 62.17 -19.29
CA LYS A 296 -14.86 63.54 -18.75
C LYS A 296 -16.19 63.71 -18.01
N ARG A 297 -16.14 64.23 -16.78
CA ARG A 297 -17.30 64.86 -16.14
C ARG A 297 -17.61 66.18 -16.87
N LYS A 298 -18.89 66.45 -17.13
CA LYS A 298 -19.40 67.79 -17.44
C LYS A 298 -20.19 68.30 -16.24
N SER A 299 -20.17 69.61 -16.04
CA SER A 299 -21.04 70.33 -15.11
C SER A 299 -22.15 71.03 -15.89
N LYS A 300 -23.38 70.87 -15.43
CA LYS A 300 -24.35 71.94 -15.14
C LYS A 300 -25.42 71.37 -14.21
#